data_AF-A0A7J3NRR1-F1
#
_entry.id   AF-A0A7J3NRR1-F1
#
_cell.length_a   1.000
_cell.length_b   1.000
_cell.length_c   1.000
_cell.angle_alpha   90.00
_cell.angle_beta   90.00
_cell.angle_gamma   90.00
#
_symmetry.space_group_name_H-M   'P 1'
#
loop_
_entity.id
_entity.type
_entity.pdbx_description
1 polymer ?
#
loop_
_entity_poly.entity_id
_entity_poly.type
_entity_poly.pdbx_seq_one_letter_code
_entity_poly.pdbx_strand_id
1 'polypeptide(L)'
;MRGTVKTQVLKLKSFLTFAGTLLDGGAKGLCEFKVKVVARDGEVKVAGDIVYVKVDDEGVTLKDITGKPVKVESSLVSYINVTSEELHLIKHPLISAFLKLLLRLSDSNNAKEAQALWESFIKDGEKILTTTYSS
;
A
#
# COMPACT_ATOMS: atom_id res chain seq x y z
N MET A 1 -21.75 -28.75 20.75
CA MET A 1 -22.07 -27.69 19.76
C MET A 1 -20.78 -27.34 19.02
N ARG A 2 -20.58 -27.87 17.80
CA ARG A 2 -19.42 -27.54 16.96
C ARG A 2 -19.83 -26.36 16.08
N GLY A 3 -19.36 -25.16 16.44
CA GLY A 3 -19.55 -23.96 15.64
C GLY A 3 -18.64 -24.01 14.42
N THR A 4 -19.22 -24.13 13.24
CA THR A 4 -18.49 -24.02 11.97
C THR A 4 -18.10 -22.56 11.77
N VAL A 5 -16.86 -22.20 12.07
CA VAL A 5 -16.31 -20.88 11.73
C VAL A 5 -16.11 -20.86 10.22
N LYS A 6 -17.04 -20.23 9.50
CA LYS A 6 -16.86 -19.90 8.08
C LYS A 6 -15.74 -18.88 7.98
N THR A 7 -14.52 -19.36 7.74
CA THR A 7 -13.38 -18.51 7.39
C THR A 7 -13.68 -17.89 6.03
N GLN A 8 -14.11 -16.62 6.02
CA GLN A 8 -14.14 -15.86 4.79
C GLN A 8 -12.70 -15.60 4.38
N VAL A 9 -12.23 -16.37 3.40
CA VAL A 9 -10.95 -16.14 2.73
C VAL A 9 -11.07 -14.79 2.03
N LEU A 10 -10.54 -13.74 2.65
CA LEU A 10 -10.35 -12.44 2.03
C LEU A 10 -9.44 -12.65 0.81
N LYS A 11 -10.05 -12.67 -0.38
CA LYS A 11 -9.32 -12.57 -1.64
C LYS A 11 -8.63 -11.21 -1.67
N LEU A 12 -7.39 -11.14 -1.19
CA LEU A 12 -6.47 -9.99 -1.28
C LEU A 12 -6.02 -9.68 -2.73
N LYS A 13 -6.82 -10.02 -3.74
CA LYS A 13 -6.50 -9.78 -5.16
C LYS A 13 -7.13 -8.52 -5.74
N SER A 14 -7.83 -7.71 -4.94
CA SER A 14 -8.50 -6.51 -5.41
C SER A 14 -8.51 -5.40 -4.35
N PHE A 15 -7.35 -4.97 -3.89
CA PHE A 15 -7.24 -3.72 -3.13
C PHE A 15 -6.63 -2.65 -4.04
N LEU A 16 -7.51 -1.82 -4.59
CA LEU A 16 -7.25 -0.60 -5.34
C LEU A 16 -6.40 -0.76 -6.62
N THR A 17 -7.05 -1.16 -7.70
CA THR A 17 -6.71 -0.63 -9.03
C THR A 17 -7.82 0.33 -9.41
N PHE A 18 -7.59 1.62 -9.26
CA PHE A 18 -8.49 2.63 -9.81
C PHE A 18 -7.92 3.07 -11.15
N ALA A 19 -8.46 2.54 -12.24
CA ALA A 19 -8.39 3.20 -13.54
C ALA A 19 -9.60 4.13 -13.58
N GLY A 20 -9.39 5.44 -13.62
CA GLY A 20 -10.48 6.40 -13.70
C GLY A 20 -11.24 6.23 -15.01
N THR A 21 -12.36 5.50 -14.99
CA THR A 21 -13.32 5.46 -16.09
C THR A 21 -14.63 6.04 -15.60
N LEU A 22 -14.92 7.27 -16.00
CA LEU A 22 -16.17 7.97 -15.69
C LEU A 22 -16.72 8.47 -17.03
N LEU A 23 -17.67 7.74 -17.62
CA LEU A 23 -18.40 8.18 -18.81
C LEU A 23 -19.87 7.78 -18.67
N ASP A 24 -20.67 8.72 -18.17
CA ASP A 24 -22.03 8.93 -18.68
C ASP A 24 -22.22 10.45 -18.85
N GLY A 25 -22.59 10.86 -20.06
CA GLY A 25 -23.04 12.21 -20.42
C GLY A 25 -22.22 13.43 -19.95
N GLY A 26 -21.22 13.84 -20.72
CA GLY A 26 -20.55 15.15 -20.60
C GLY A 26 -19.15 15.05 -20.01
N ALA A 27 -18.14 15.33 -20.84
CA ALA A 27 -16.71 15.16 -20.53
C ALA A 27 -16.30 15.75 -19.16
N LYS A 28 -16.15 14.89 -18.16
CA LYS A 28 -15.30 15.13 -16.99
C LYS A 28 -14.09 14.21 -17.14
N GLY A 29 -13.04 14.81 -17.69
CA GLY A 29 -11.78 14.17 -18.06
C GLY A 29 -11.04 13.59 -16.86
N LEU A 30 -10.02 12.80 -17.17
CA LEU A 30 -9.09 12.17 -16.23
C LEU A 30 -8.95 12.95 -14.91
N CYS A 31 -9.21 12.27 -13.79
CA CYS A 31 -8.90 12.80 -12.47
C CYS A 31 -7.43 12.48 -12.18
N GLU A 32 -6.62 13.53 -12.07
CA GLU A 32 -5.18 13.45 -11.82
C GLU A 32 -4.89 13.78 -10.36
N PHE A 33 -3.89 13.14 -9.77
CA PHE A 33 -3.58 13.28 -8.35
C PHE A 33 -2.16 13.79 -8.11
N LYS A 34 -2.02 14.71 -7.17
CA LYS A 34 -0.75 15.04 -6.52
C LYS A 34 -0.51 14.02 -5.41
N VAL A 35 0.65 13.38 -5.44
CA VAL A 35 1.00 12.36 -4.46
C VAL A 35 1.93 12.92 -3.41
N LYS A 36 1.57 12.73 -2.14
CA LYS A 36 2.35 13.15 -0.98
C LYS A 36 2.68 11.95 -0.10
N VAL A 37 3.85 11.95 0.51
CA VAL A 37 4.21 11.01 1.58
C VAL A 37 4.18 11.75 2.90
N VAL A 38 3.44 11.20 3.87
CA VAL A 38 3.44 11.66 5.25
C VAL A 38 4.70 11.11 5.93
N ALA A 39 5.60 12.01 6.31
CA ALA A 39 6.78 11.70 7.10
C ALA A 39 6.69 12.37 8.48
N ARG A 40 7.61 12.02 9.39
CA ARG A 40 7.65 12.58 10.75
C ARG A 40 7.79 14.11 10.76
N ASP A 41 8.50 14.64 9.78
CA ASP A 41 8.83 16.08 9.66
C ASP A 41 7.86 16.84 8.73
N GLY A 42 6.77 16.20 8.29
CA GLY A 42 5.74 16.81 7.45
C GLY A 42 5.45 16.02 6.16
N GLU A 43 4.67 16.63 5.28
CA GLU A 43 4.29 16.05 3.98
C GLU A 43 5.30 16.44 2.89
N VAL A 44 5.75 15.45 2.12
CA VAL A 44 6.63 15.66 0.96
C VAL A 44 5.92 15.24 -0.31
N LYS A 45 5.84 16.13 -1.30
CA LYS A 45 5.33 15.79 -2.64
C LYS A 45 6.32 14.84 -3.33
N VAL A 46 5.83 13.70 -3.79
CA VAL A 46 6.65 12.67 -4.46
C VAL A 46 6.30 12.46 -5.92
N ALA A 47 5.09 12.83 -6.35
CA ALA A 47 4.69 12.79 -7.75
C ALA A 47 3.53 13.77 -8.03
N GLY A 48 3.32 14.06 -9.32
CA GLY A 48 2.18 14.81 -9.83
C GLY A 48 1.57 14.09 -11.02
N ASP A 49 0.39 14.56 -11.46
CA ASP A 49 -0.30 14.11 -12.67
C ASP A 49 -0.53 12.59 -12.70
N ILE A 50 -0.75 12.00 -11.52
CA ILE A 50 -0.90 10.56 -11.33
C ILE A 50 -2.33 10.14 -11.63
N VAL A 51 -2.49 9.14 -12.49
CA VAL A 51 -3.80 8.60 -12.90
C VAL A 51 -3.96 7.12 -12.56
N TYR A 52 -2.90 6.50 -12.03
CA TYR A 52 -2.87 5.10 -11.66
C TYR A 52 -2.08 4.92 -10.38
N VAL A 53 -2.64 4.10 -9.48
CA VAL A 53 -1.97 3.63 -8.27
C VAL A 53 -2.20 2.13 -8.14
N LYS A 54 -1.16 1.41 -7.75
CA LYS A 54 -1.22 -0.01 -7.37
C LYS A 54 -0.37 -0.23 -6.14
N VAL A 55 -0.90 -1.00 -5.19
CA VAL A 55 -0.14 -1.54 -4.07
C VAL A 55 0.33 -2.96 -4.41
N ASP A 56 1.58 -3.27 -4.14
CA ASP A 56 2.15 -4.62 -4.21
C ASP A 56 2.99 -4.92 -2.95
N ASP A 57 3.77 -5.99 -2.97
CA ASP A 57 4.56 -6.46 -1.83
C ASP A 57 5.80 -5.60 -1.56
N GLU A 58 6.19 -4.73 -2.49
CA GLU A 58 7.30 -3.79 -2.35
C GLU A 58 6.83 -2.39 -1.91
N GLY A 59 5.59 -2.01 -2.24
CA GLY A 59 4.99 -0.74 -1.82
C GLY A 59 3.96 -0.23 -2.82
N VAL A 60 4.12 1.02 -3.27
CA VAL A 60 3.19 1.67 -4.20
C VAL A 60 3.85 1.94 -5.55
N THR A 61 3.23 1.48 -6.63
CA THR A 61 3.55 1.86 -8.00
C THR A 61 2.53 2.86 -8.51
N LEU A 62 3.00 4.03 -8.93
CA LEU A 62 2.23 5.12 -9.51
C LEU A 62 2.50 5.17 -11.02
N LYS A 63 1.54 5.65 -11.82
CA LYS A 63 1.81 6.06 -13.22
C LYS A 63 1.19 7.42 -13.50
N ASP A 64 1.96 8.27 -14.16
CA ASP A 64 1.48 9.56 -14.65
C ASP A 64 0.65 9.42 -15.94
N ILE A 65 0.13 10.54 -16.43
CA ILE A 65 -0.63 10.63 -17.69
C ILE A 65 0.12 10.09 -18.92
N THR A 66 1.45 10.05 -18.89
CA THR A 66 2.29 9.50 -19.97
C THR A 66 2.50 7.99 -19.83
N GLY A 67 2.02 7.40 -18.74
CA GLY A 67 2.22 6.00 -18.37
C GLY A 67 3.56 5.72 -17.71
N LYS A 68 4.37 6.74 -17.42
CA LYS A 68 5.70 6.58 -16.79
C LYS A 68 5.53 6.13 -15.34
N PRO A 69 6.17 5.02 -14.93
CA PRO A 69 6.03 4.52 -13.57
C PRO A 69 6.91 5.28 -12.57
N VAL A 70 6.37 5.51 -11.37
CA VAL A 70 7.11 5.98 -10.18
C VAL A 70 6.85 4.98 -9.06
N LYS A 71 7.91 4.37 -8.52
CA LYS A 71 7.81 3.47 -7.37
C LYS A 71 8.10 4.21 -6.08
N VAL A 72 7.26 3.99 -5.07
CA VAL A 72 7.44 4.45 -3.69
C VAL A 72 7.51 3.21 -2.80
N GLU A 73 8.73 2.78 -2.50
CA GLU A 73 9.00 1.58 -1.70
C GLU A 73 8.52 1.74 -0.26
N SER A 74 8.13 0.61 0.35
CA SER A 74 7.72 0.49 1.74
C SER A 74 6.67 1.54 2.13
N SER A 75 5.70 1.72 1.23
CA SER A 75 4.61 2.67 1.40
C SER A 75 3.25 2.05 1.14
N LEU A 76 2.21 2.68 1.69
CA LEU A 76 0.82 2.31 1.52
C LEU A 76 -0.03 3.56 1.27
N VAL A 77 -1.13 3.39 0.54
CA VAL A 77 -2.15 4.44 0.41
C VAL A 77 -2.81 4.63 1.77
N SER A 78 -2.71 5.85 2.31
CA SER A 78 -3.39 6.25 3.54
C SER A 78 -4.80 6.71 3.24
N TYR A 79 -4.94 7.70 2.36
CA TYR A 79 -6.23 8.18 1.88
C TYR A 79 -6.11 8.84 0.52
N ILE A 80 -7.26 8.99 -0.14
CA ILE A 80 -7.40 9.68 -1.42
C ILE A 80 -8.50 10.72 -1.23
N ASN A 81 -8.19 11.97 -1.56
CA ASN A 81 -9.16 13.05 -1.62
C ASN A 81 -9.35 13.47 -3.07
N VAL A 82 -10.48 13.05 -3.65
CA VAL A 82 -10.83 13.34 -5.05
C VAL A 82 -11.14 14.83 -5.24
N THR A 83 -11.77 15.48 -4.26
CA THR A 83 -12.13 16.91 -4.35
C THR A 83 -10.90 17.80 -4.40
N SER A 84 -9.86 17.47 -3.65
CA SER A 84 -8.60 18.23 -3.65
C SER A 84 -7.53 17.64 -4.58
N GLU A 85 -7.84 16.55 -5.29
CA GLU A 85 -6.90 15.85 -6.17
C GLU A 85 -5.61 15.43 -5.46
N GLU A 86 -5.73 14.93 -4.23
CA GLU A 86 -4.59 14.51 -3.41
C GLU A 86 -4.63 13.00 -3.09
N LEU A 87 -3.49 12.34 -3.24
CA LEU A 87 -3.26 10.96 -2.82
C LEU A 87 -2.14 10.97 -1.78
N HIS A 88 -2.45 10.48 -0.59
CA HIS A 88 -1.54 10.48 0.53
C HIS A 88 -1.04 9.08 0.83
N LEU A 89 0.27 8.97 0.95
CA LEU A 89 0.97 7.74 1.27
C LEU A 89 1.54 7.81 2.68
N ILE A 90 1.46 6.70 3.41
CA ILE A 90 2.30 6.48 4.59
C ILE A 90 3.51 5.68 4.14
N LYS A 91 4.71 6.10 4.56
CA LYS A 91 5.95 5.36 4.33
C LYS A 91 6.55 4.91 5.65
N HIS A 92 6.88 3.63 5.76
CA HIS A 92 7.50 3.07 6.95
C HIS A 92 8.29 1.81 6.59
N PRO A 93 9.52 1.60 7.13
CA PRO A 93 10.36 0.46 6.78
C PRO A 93 9.69 -0.91 6.91
N LEU A 94 8.77 -1.05 7.88
CA LEU A 94 8.04 -2.30 8.12
C LEU A 94 6.94 -2.61 7.10
N ILE A 95 6.51 -1.65 6.27
CA ILE A 95 5.36 -1.84 5.39
C ILE A 95 5.61 -2.95 4.37
N SER A 96 6.73 -2.93 3.63
CA SER A 96 6.99 -3.97 2.62
C SER A 96 7.12 -5.36 3.26
N ALA A 97 7.80 -5.47 4.40
CA ALA A 97 7.92 -6.72 5.14
C ALA A 97 6.54 -7.26 5.56
N PHE A 98 5.67 -6.38 6.06
CA PHE A 98 4.30 -6.73 6.42
C PHE A 98 3.46 -7.18 5.23
N LEU A 99 3.53 -6.47 4.10
CA LEU A 99 2.77 -6.83 2.89
C LEU A 99 3.20 -8.18 2.33
N LYS A 100 4.51 -8.46 2.29
CA LYS A 100 5.06 -9.76 1.92
C LYS A 100 4.53 -10.87 2.82
N LEU A 101 4.55 -10.65 4.14
CA LEU A 101 4.00 -11.59 5.11
C LEU A 101 2.51 -11.84 4.85
N LEU A 102 1.68 -10.80 4.68
CA LEU A 102 0.24 -10.96 4.42
C LEU A 102 -0.05 -11.76 3.14
N LEU A 103 0.71 -11.51 2.07
CA LEU A 103 0.56 -12.23 0.80
C LEU A 103 0.92 -13.70 0.95
N ARG A 104 1.95 -14.04 1.74
CA ARG A 104 2.34 -15.43 2.00
C ARG A 104 1.40 -16.15 2.96
N LEU A 105 0.89 -15.47 3.98
CA LEU A 105 -0.14 -16.03 4.86
C LEU A 105 -1.45 -16.32 4.11
N SER A 106 -1.70 -15.60 3.02
CA SER A 106 -2.85 -15.85 2.14
C SER A 106 -2.69 -17.09 1.25
N ASP A 107 -1.50 -17.71 1.21
CA ASP A 107 -1.20 -18.94 0.48
C ASP A 107 -1.06 -20.12 1.46
N SER A 108 -2.02 -21.04 1.45
CA SER A 108 -2.11 -22.14 2.42
C SER A 108 -0.98 -23.17 2.31
N ASN A 109 -0.15 -23.11 1.27
CA ASN A 109 0.89 -24.11 1.01
C ASN A 109 2.27 -23.74 1.54
N ASN A 110 2.41 -22.59 2.22
CA ASN A 110 3.73 -22.02 2.48
C ASN A 110 3.98 -21.62 3.94
N ALA A 111 3.53 -22.45 4.88
CA ALA A 111 3.62 -22.18 6.33
C ALA A 111 5.06 -21.92 6.82
N LYS A 112 6.06 -22.63 6.29
CA LYS A 112 7.47 -22.43 6.67
C LYS A 112 8.01 -21.07 6.22
N GLU A 113 7.70 -20.65 4.99
CA GLU A 113 8.10 -19.33 4.48
C GLU A 113 7.39 -18.21 5.25
N ALA A 114 6.09 -18.37 5.52
CA ALA A 114 5.33 -17.41 6.31
C ALA A 114 5.87 -17.27 7.74
N GLN A 115 6.28 -18.38 8.37
CA GLN A 115 6.93 -18.35 9.69
C GLN A 115 8.26 -17.59 9.65
N ALA A 116 9.12 -17.86 8.65
CA ALA A 116 10.39 -17.15 8.50
C ALA A 116 10.19 -15.63 8.29
N LEU A 117 9.19 -15.25 7.49
CA LEU A 117 8.81 -13.84 7.30
C LEU A 117 8.29 -13.20 8.58
N TRP A 118 7.50 -13.92 9.38
CA TRP A 118 7.03 -13.44 10.68
C TRP A 118 8.19 -13.17 11.63
N GLU A 119 9.11 -14.13 11.78
CA GLU A 119 10.28 -14.00 12.65
C GLU A 119 11.15 -12.80 12.23
N SER A 120 11.38 -12.62 10.93
CA SER A 120 12.11 -11.45 10.41
C SER A 120 11.37 -10.14 10.71
N PHE A 121 10.05 -10.10 10.50
CA PHE A 121 9.23 -8.91 10.74
C PHE A 121 9.28 -8.46 12.21
N ILE A 122 9.17 -9.42 13.15
CA ILE A 122 9.27 -9.12 14.59
C ILE A 122 10.66 -8.57 14.93
N LYS A 123 11.73 -9.21 14.45
CA LYS A 123 13.11 -8.74 14.67
C LYS A 123 13.33 -7.32 14.17
N ASP A 124 12.84 -6.99 12.99
CA ASP A 124 12.96 -5.64 12.42
C ASP A 124 12.15 -4.62 13.23
N GLY A 125 10.95 -5.01 13.69
CA GLY A 125 10.13 -4.20 14.59
C GLY A 125 10.82 -3.90 15.92
N GLU A 126 11.40 -4.92 16.57
CA GLU A 126 12.15 -4.77 17.82
C GLU A 126 13.35 -3.84 17.67
N LYS A 127 14.09 -3.94 16.56
CA LYS A 127 15.20 -3.05 16.25
C LYS A 127 14.75 -1.59 16.14
N ILE A 128 13.62 -1.33 15.49
CA ILE A 128 13.07 0.02 15.35
C ILE A 128 12.66 0.58 16.71
N LEU A 129 11.97 -0.22 17.54
CA LEU A 129 11.55 0.19 18.88
C LEU A 129 12.75 0.53 19.77
N THR A 130 13.75 -0.34 19.80
CA THR A 130 14.97 -0.09 20.58
C THR A 130 15.75 1.12 20.07
N THR A 131 15.79 1.38 18.77
CA THR A 131 16.44 2.58 18.20
C THR A 131 15.65 3.86 18.49
N THR A 132 14.32 3.81 18.54
CA THR A 132 13.44 4.99 18.67
C THR A 132 13.25 5.44 20.12
N TYR A 133 13.36 4.52 21.09
CA TYR A 133 13.12 4.79 22.52
C TYR A 133 14.38 4.72 23.39
N SER A 134 15.57 4.54 22.80
CA SER A 134 16.86 4.63 23.51
C SER A 134 17.58 5.97 23.29
N SER A 135 16.87 6.97 22.76
CA SER A 135 17.32 8.35 22.50
C SER A 135 16.41 9.33 23.22
#